data_AF-A0ABD0BGU5-F1
#
_entry.id   AF-A0ABD0BGU5-F1
#
_cell.length_a   1.000
_cell.length_b   1.000
_cell.length_c   1.000
_cell.angle_alpha   90.00
_cell.angle_beta   90.00
_cell.angle_gamma   90.00
#
_symmetry.space_group_name_H-M   'P 1'
#
loop_
_entity.id
_entity.type
_entity.pdbx_description
1 polymer ?
#
loop_
_entity_poly.entity_id
_entity_poly.type
_entity_poly.pdbx_seq_one_letter_code
_entity_poly.pdbx_strand_id
1 'polypeptide(L)' 'MARQQKSLSELSDAVGIPLSTIRRSVKGQRAFTIDELASVAAWLGRDLLELVKKTDRVVA' A
#
# COMPACT_ATOMS: atom_id res chain seq x y z
N MET A 1 -11.11 5.97 -12.42
CA MET A 1 -10.37 4.92 -11.68
C MET A 1 -11.20 4.52 -10.46
N ALA A 2 -11.92 3.40 -10.54
CA ALA A 2 -12.75 2.93 -9.42
C ALA A 2 -11.88 2.59 -8.20
N ARG A 3 -12.28 3.03 -7.00
CA ARG A 3 -11.67 2.57 -5.74
C ARG A 3 -12.00 1.09 -5.58
N GLN A 4 -10.97 0.24 -5.45
CA GLN A 4 -11.20 -1.14 -5.02
C GLN A 4 -11.70 -1.11 -3.58
N GLN A 5 -12.84 -1.73 -3.27
CA GLN A 5 -13.32 -1.95 -1.90
C GLN A 5 -12.55 -3.12 -1.30
N LYS A 6 -11.29 -2.88 -0.94
CA LYS A 6 -10.47 -3.84 -0.19
C LYS A 6 -10.16 -3.26 1.20
N SER A 7 -10.27 -4.08 2.23
CA SER A 7 -10.05 -3.72 3.63
C SER A 7 -8.56 -3.83 4.01
N LEU A 8 -8.19 -3.15 5.10
CA LEU A 8 -6.83 -3.25 5.64
C LEU A 8 -6.55 -4.62 6.28
N SER A 9 -7.58 -5.32 6.75
CA SER A 9 -7.45 -6.70 7.23
C SER A 9 -7.11 -7.64 6.09
N GLU A 10 -7.81 -7.54 4.95
CA GLU A 10 -7.49 -8.38 3.78
C GLU A 10 -6.09 -8.09 3.25
N LEU A 11 -5.63 -6.83 3.31
CA LEU A 11 -4.25 -6.50 2.95
C LEU A 11 -3.25 -7.14 3.93
N SER A 12 -3.51 -7.01 5.24
CA SER A 12 -2.68 -7.60 6.31
C SER A 12 -2.49 -9.10 6.08
N ASP A 13 -3.59 -9.81 5.82
CA ASP A 13 -3.59 -11.26 5.58
C ASP A 13 -2.84 -11.62 4.29
N ALA A 14 -3.03 -10.83 3.23
CA ALA A 14 -2.43 -11.10 1.93
C ALA A 14 -0.93 -10.85 1.85
N VAL A 15 -0.42 -9.85 2.59
CA VAL A 15 1.02 -9.49 2.55
C VAL A 15 1.80 -9.98 3.78
N GLY A 16 1.13 -10.60 4.76
CA GLY A 16 1.77 -11.14 5.97
C GLY A 16 2.31 -10.06 6.92
N ILE A 17 1.85 -8.82 6.79
CA ILE A 17 2.26 -7.69 7.65
C ILE A 17 1.18 -7.48 8.71
N PRO A 18 1.53 -7.34 10.01
CA PRO A 18 0.54 -7.06 11.05
C PRO A 18 -0.35 -5.85 10.75
N LEU A 19 -1.65 -5.98 11.01
CA LEU A 19 -2.64 -4.93 10.74
C LEU A 19 -2.27 -3.57 11.37
N SER A 20 -1.69 -3.57 12.58
CA SER A 20 -1.22 -2.35 13.25
C SER A 20 -0.12 -1.64 12.46
N THR A 21 0.79 -2.40 11.88
CA THR A 21 1.87 -1.92 11.02
C THR A 21 1.36 -1.37 9.70
N ILE A 22 0.42 -2.06 9.06
CA ILE A 22 -0.24 -1.56 7.84
C ILE A 22 -0.95 -0.24 8.12
N ARG A 23 -1.73 -0.16 9.21
CA ARG A 23 -2.43 1.06 9.60
C ARG A 23 -1.49 2.25 9.76
N ARG A 24 -0.31 2.04 10.36
CA ARG A 24 0.72 3.09 10.47
C ARG A 24 1.27 3.50 9.11
N SER A 25 1.54 2.53 8.24
CA SER A 25 2.18 2.76 6.93
C SER A 25 1.24 3.49 5.97
N VAL A 26 -0.03 3.09 5.88
CA VAL A 26 -1.03 3.74 5.03
C VAL A 26 -1.35 5.17 5.50
N LYS A 27 -1.15 5.47 6.79
CA LYS A 27 -1.26 6.83 7.36
C LYS A 27 0.01 7.67 7.23
N GLY A 28 1.07 7.15 6.63
CA GLY A 28 2.35 7.85 6.51
C GLY A 28 3.16 7.95 7.81
N GLN A 29 2.76 7.25 8.88
CA GLN A 29 3.48 7.23 10.17
C GLN A 29 4.69 6.27 10.14
N ARG A 30 4.85 5.53 9.05
CA ARG A 30 5.92 4.59 8.76
C ARG A 30 6.05 4.51 7.23
N ALA A 31 7.26 4.52 6.70
CA ALA A 31 7.49 4.22 5.30
C ALA A 31 7.35 2.71 5.03
N PHE A 32 6.79 2.36 3.87
CA PHE A 32 6.92 1.00 3.34
C PHE A 32 8.37 0.77 2.91
N THR A 33 8.90 -0.41 3.21
CA THR A 33 10.09 -0.90 2.51
C THR A 33 9.75 -1.23 1.05
N ILE A 34 10.77 -1.39 0.20
CA ILE A 34 10.56 -1.72 -1.21
C ILE A 34 9.81 -3.06 -1.36
N ASP A 35 10.16 -4.06 -0.56
CA ASP A 35 9.54 -5.39 -0.60
C ASP A 35 8.07 -5.36 -0.16
N GLU A 36 7.77 -4.60 0.90
CA GLU A 36 6.39 -4.41 1.37
C GLU A 36 5.55 -3.66 0.33
N LEU A 37 6.12 -2.64 -0.31
CA LEU A 37 5.44 -1.88 -1.35
C LEU A 37 5.19 -2.74 -2.61
N ALA A 38 6.16 -3.57 -3.00
CA ALA A 38 6.01 -4.53 -4.09
C ALA A 38 4.91 -5.56 -3.81
N SER A 39 4.84 -6.07 -2.57
CA SER A 39 3.81 -7.01 -2.14
C SER A 39 2.41 -6.39 -2.17
N VAL A 40 2.29 -5.14 -1.71
CA VAL A 40 1.04 -4.36 -1.78
C VAL A 40 0.65 -4.12 -3.25
N ALA A 41 1.60 -3.77 -4.12
CA ALA A 41 1.36 -3.56 -5.55
C ALA A 41 0.82 -4.81 -6.23
N ALA A 42 1.48 -5.95 -6.00
CA ALA A 42 1.08 -7.25 -6.52
C ALA A 42 -0.35 -7.62 -6.06
N TRP A 43 -0.65 -7.45 -4.77
CA TRP A 43 -1.99 -7.72 -4.23
C TRP A 43 -3.07 -6.80 -4.81
N LEU A 44 -2.73 -5.55 -5.10
CA LEU A 44 -3.63 -4.60 -5.77
C LEU A 44 -3.81 -4.89 -7.27
N GLY A 45 -3.00 -5.80 -7.83
CA GLY A 45 -2.95 -6.08 -9.26
C GLY A 45 -2.42 -4.88 -10.05
N ARG A 46 -1.45 -4.15 -9.50
CA ARG A 46 -0.89 -2.93 -10.08
C ARG A 46 0.63 -3.01 -10.18
N ASP A 47 1.17 -2.26 -11.12
CA ASP A 47 2.62 -2.06 -11.21
C ASP A 47 3.10 -1.17 -10.05
N LEU A 48 4.28 -1.48 -9.53
CA LEU A 48 4.92 -0.73 -8.44
C LEU A 48 5.11 0.75 -8.81
N LEU A 49 5.49 1.04 -10.05
CA LEU A 49 5.69 2.40 -10.55
C LEU A 49 4.38 3.18 -10.64
N GLU A 50 3.24 2.51 -10.84
CA GLU A 50 1.93 3.19 -10.79
C GLU A 50 1.58 3.70 -9.39
N LEU A 51 1.98 2.96 -8.34
CA LEU A 51 1.79 3.39 -6.97
C LEU A 51 2.67 4.59 -6.64
N VAL A 52 3.93 4.58 -7.07
CA VAL A 52 4.91 5.64 -6.78
C VAL A 52 4.62 6.92 -7.55
N LYS A 53 4.27 6.84 -8.85
CA LYS A 53 3.97 8.02 -9.69
C LYS A 53 2.81 8.86 -9.18
N LYS A 54 1.89 8.27 -8.41
CA LYS A 54 0.74 8.99 -7.84
C LYS A 54 1.12 9.86 -6.62
N THR A 55 2.27 9.60 -6.01
CA THR A 55 2.76 10.34 -4.83
C THR A 55 3.23 11.75 -5.19
N ASP A 56 3.52 12.02 -6.47
CA ASP A 56 3.98 13.32 -6.99
C ASP A 56 2.91 14.44 -6.91
N ARG A 57 1.69 14.13 -6.45
CA ARG A 57 0.59 15.10 -6.26
C ARG A 57 0.28 15.42 -4.79
N VAL A 58 1.01 14.88 -3.82
CA VAL A 58 0.72 15.10 -2.38
C VAL A 58 1.80 15.96 -1.70
N VAL A 59 2.75 16.51 -2.46
CA VAL A 59 3.72 17.50 -1.96
C VAL A 59 3.71 18.70 -2.90
N ALA A 60 2.70 19.56 -2.75
CA ALA A 60 2.65 20.94 -3.23
C ALA A 60 1.80 21.76 -2.26
#